data_AF-A0A7V3BV16-F1
#
_entry.id   AF-A0A7V3BV16-F1
#
_cell.length_a   1.000
_cell.length_b   1.000
_cell.length_c   1.000
_cell.angle_alpha   90.00
_cell.angle_beta   90.00
_cell.angle_gamma   90.00
#
_symmetry.space_group_name_H-M   'P 1'
#
loop_
_entity.id
_entity.type
_entity.pdbx_description
1 polymer ?
#
loop_
_entity_poly.entity_id
_entity_poly.type
_entity_poly.pdbx_seq_one_letter_code
_entity_poly.pdbx_strand_id
1 'polypeptide(L)'
;MGELPYKVRIAALWLLCVVAFFAYRTLAIEDDATGVSVLGDDFATYLLVMMGFAFLALMLPTSWNRRTNLIAGSVVGIGQVAMLVDGLTGYPSAMFNLMTGATVVAMLSVVWLAYRWGKSQA
;
A
#
# COMPACT_ATOMS: atom_id res chain seq x y z
N MET A 1 -17.88 -16.53 6.33
CA MET A 1 -16.73 -16.08 7.17
C MET A 1 -17.13 -14.76 7.81
N GLY A 2 -16.84 -14.54 9.09
CA GLY A 2 -17.17 -13.29 9.78
C GLY A 2 -16.46 -12.06 9.18
N GLU A 3 -16.96 -10.87 9.50
CA GLU A 3 -16.43 -9.59 8.99
C GLU A 3 -15.01 -9.28 9.48
N LEU A 4 -14.71 -9.65 10.73
CA LEU A 4 -13.43 -9.38 11.37
C LEU A 4 -12.22 -9.97 10.61
N PRO A 5 -12.24 -11.23 10.13
CA PRO A 5 -11.19 -11.76 9.27
C PRO A 5 -10.85 -10.91 8.04
N TYR A 6 -11.85 -10.31 7.37
CA TYR A 6 -11.59 -9.46 6.19
C TYR A 6 -10.91 -8.15 6.59
N LYS A 7 -11.42 -7.51 7.65
CA LYS A 7 -10.83 -6.28 8.21
C LYS A 7 -9.37 -6.47 8.61
N VAL A 8 -9.07 -7.55 9.34
CA VAL A 8 -7.70 -7.86 9.78
C VAL A 8 -6.77 -8.11 8.60
N ARG A 9 -7.22 -8.85 7.58
CA ARG A 9 -6.40 -9.09 6.37
C ARG A 9 -6.09 -7.80 5.63
N ILE A 10 -7.08 -6.91 5.48
CA ILE A 10 -6.87 -5.61 4.82
C ILE A 10 -5.92 -4.74 5.65
N ALA A 11 -6.11 -4.66 6.97
CA ALA A 11 -5.21 -3.91 7.84
C ALA A 11 -3.76 -4.44 7.77
N ALA A 12 -3.58 -5.77 7.75
CA ALA A 12 -2.27 -6.40 7.61
C ALA A 12 -1.61 -6.04 6.27
N LEU A 13 -2.37 -5.94 5.17
CA LEU A 13 -1.83 -5.53 3.87
C LEU A 13 -1.37 -4.06 3.87
N TRP A 14 -2.13 -3.15 4.49
CA TRP A 14 -1.67 -1.77 4.66
C TRP A 14 -0.38 -1.68 5.51
N LEU A 15 -0.29 -2.47 6.59
CA LEU A 15 0.92 -2.55 7.40
C LEU A 15 2.09 -3.19 6.64
N LEU A 16 1.84 -4.15 5.76
CA LEU A 16 2.88 -4.73 4.91
C LEU A 16 3.49 -3.66 3.99
N CYS A 17 2.68 -2.76 3.44
CA CYS A 17 3.17 -1.61 2.67
C CYS A 17 4.03 -0.68 3.53
N VAL A 18 3.60 -0.38 4.76
CA VAL A 18 4.40 0.40 5.72
C VAL A 18 5.76 -0.25 5.96
N VAL A 19 5.79 -1.57 6.20
CA VAL A 19 7.03 -2.31 6.42
C VAL A 19 7.93 -2.30 5.19
N ALA A 20 7.38 -2.49 3.99
CA ALA A 20 8.16 -2.43 2.74
C ALA A 20 8.80 -1.05 2.55
N PHE A 21 8.08 0.02 2.85
CA PHE A 21 8.60 1.39 2.79
C PHE A 21 9.66 1.69 3.85
N PHE A 22 9.45 1.21 5.08
CA PHE A 22 10.47 1.30 6.13
C PHE A 22 11.74 0.51 5.77
N ALA A 23 11.60 -0.70 5.24
CA ALA A 23 12.71 -1.53 4.81
C ALA A 23 13.49 -0.84 3.68
N TYR A 24 12.80 -0.29 2.68
CA TYR A 24 13.43 0.52 1.65
C TYR A 24 14.20 1.69 2.26
N ARG A 25 13.58 2.51 3.10
CA ARG A 25 14.26 3.69 3.67
C ARG A 25 15.40 3.36 4.63
N THR A 26 15.39 2.22 5.29
CA THR A 26 16.47 1.84 6.22
C THR A 26 17.66 1.21 5.52
N LEU A 27 17.40 0.44 4.46
CA LEU A 27 18.43 -0.32 3.74
C LEU A 27 18.93 0.41 2.49
N ALA A 28 18.11 1.24 1.84
CA ALA A 28 18.50 2.06 0.71
C ALA A 28 19.17 3.39 1.11
N ILE A 29 19.57 3.56 2.39
CA ILE A 29 20.47 4.66 2.81
C ILE A 29 21.88 4.46 2.26
N GLU A 30 22.25 3.23 1.89
CA GLU A 30 23.58 2.92 1.31
C GLU A 30 23.69 3.21 -0.19
N ASP A 31 22.57 3.23 -0.91
CA ASP A 31 22.54 3.66 -2.32
C ASP A 31 22.12 5.13 -2.37
N ASP A 32 22.73 5.94 -3.22
CA ASP A 32 22.45 7.38 -3.47
C ASP A 32 21.02 7.64 -4.03
N ALA A 33 19.99 7.12 -3.36
CA ALA A 33 18.58 7.09 -3.75
C ALA A 33 17.87 8.43 -3.48
N THR A 34 18.62 9.54 -3.53
CA THR A 34 18.10 10.91 -3.47
C THR A 34 17.30 11.29 -4.73
N GLY A 35 17.41 10.50 -5.81
CA GLY A 35 16.81 10.80 -7.11
C GLY A 35 15.40 10.26 -7.37
N VAL A 36 14.79 9.47 -6.48
CA VAL A 36 13.42 8.97 -6.71
C VAL A 36 12.40 10.07 -6.42
N SER A 37 12.07 10.82 -7.47
CA SER A 37 11.36 12.11 -7.46
C SER A 37 9.94 12.11 -6.85
N VAL A 38 9.31 10.94 -6.66
CA VAL A 38 7.86 10.88 -6.37
C VAL A 38 7.53 10.98 -4.88
N LEU A 39 8.44 10.62 -3.97
CA LEU A 39 8.17 10.68 -2.52
C LEU A 39 8.62 11.97 -1.85
N GLY A 40 9.52 12.75 -2.46
CA GLY A 40 10.06 13.98 -1.88
C GLY A 40 10.51 13.83 -0.41
N ASP A 41 10.58 14.95 0.31
CA ASP A 41 10.85 14.98 1.76
C ASP A 41 9.68 14.47 2.63
N ASP A 42 8.53 14.10 2.02
CA ASP A 42 7.27 13.90 2.75
C ASP A 42 6.93 12.43 3.05
N PHE A 43 7.98 11.62 3.20
CA PHE A 43 7.89 10.18 3.51
C PHE A 43 7.08 9.89 4.80
N ALA A 44 7.23 10.74 5.82
CA ALA A 44 6.52 10.58 7.08
C ALA A 44 5.00 10.73 6.89
N THR A 45 4.56 11.69 6.08
CA THR A 45 3.15 11.89 5.75
C THR A 45 2.61 10.71 4.96
N TYR A 46 3.38 10.19 4.01
CA TYR A 46 3.01 8.99 3.26
C TYR A 46 2.77 7.78 4.17
N LEU A 47 3.69 7.52 5.10
CA LEU A 47 3.55 6.45 6.08
C LEU A 47 2.35 6.66 7.01
N LEU A 48 2.14 7.90 7.49
CA LEU A 48 1.02 8.25 8.35
C LEU A 48 -0.31 7.94 7.67
N VAL A 49 -0.44 8.25 6.38
CA VAL A 49 -1.63 7.94 5.59
C VAL A 49 -1.87 6.43 5.52
N MET A 50 -0.83 5.62 5.28
CA MET A 50 -0.95 4.15 5.24
C MET A 50 -1.35 3.56 6.59
N MET A 51 -0.74 4.04 7.67
CA MET A 51 -1.09 3.64 9.03
C MET A 51 -2.53 4.05 9.37
N GLY A 52 -2.96 5.23 8.91
CA GLY A 52 -4.33 5.69 9.02
C GLY A 52 -5.31 4.73 8.34
N PHE A 53 -5.02 4.28 7.11
CA PHE A 53 -5.86 3.28 6.43
C PHE A 53 -5.85 1.91 7.10
N ALA A 54 -4.71 1.46 7.64
CA ALA A 54 -4.65 0.24 8.43
C ALA A 54 -5.58 0.30 9.65
N PHE A 55 -5.59 1.42 10.37
CA PHE A 55 -6.47 1.66 11.51
C PHE A 55 -7.94 1.76 11.09
N LEU A 56 -8.25 2.53 10.05
CA LEU A 56 -9.60 2.69 9.51
C LEU A 56 -10.18 1.36 9.00
N ALA A 57 -9.35 0.47 8.46
CA ALA A 57 -9.77 -0.87 8.04
C ALA A 57 -10.27 -1.74 9.20
N LEU A 58 -9.92 -1.44 10.45
CA LEU A 58 -10.46 -2.13 11.62
C LEU A 58 -11.71 -1.42 12.17
N MET A 59 -11.66 -0.09 12.22
CA MET A 59 -12.68 0.74 12.89
C MET A 59 -13.94 0.98 12.06
N LEU A 60 -13.82 1.11 10.73
CA LEU A 60 -14.97 1.49 9.90
C LEU A 60 -16.02 0.37 9.82
N PRO A 61 -17.32 0.73 9.81
CA PRO A 61 -18.39 -0.23 9.54
C PRO A 61 -18.28 -0.78 8.11
N THR A 62 -18.75 -2.01 7.89
CA THR A 62 -18.49 -2.81 6.68
C THR A 62 -18.70 -2.08 5.36
N SER A 63 -19.82 -1.35 5.20
CA SER A 63 -20.14 -0.63 3.96
C SER A 63 -19.13 0.47 3.64
N TRP A 64 -18.76 1.26 4.64
CA TRP A 64 -17.76 2.33 4.53
C TRP A 64 -16.36 1.76 4.36
N ASN A 65 -16.01 0.77 5.16
CA ASN A 65 -14.73 0.07 5.10
C ASN A 65 -14.44 -0.46 3.70
N ARG A 66 -15.44 -1.11 3.09
CA ARG A 66 -15.34 -1.61 1.72
C ARG A 66 -15.05 -0.50 0.72
N ARG A 67 -15.85 0.56 0.74
CA ARG A 67 -15.71 1.68 -0.20
C ARG A 67 -14.37 2.39 -0.03
N THR A 68 -13.99 2.68 1.21
CA THR A 68 -12.72 3.34 1.54
C THR A 68 -11.54 2.52 1.04
N ASN A 69 -11.49 1.22 1.32
CA ASN A 69 -10.36 0.38 0.91
C ASN A 69 -10.32 0.12 -0.61
N LEU A 70 -11.47 0.10 -1.28
CA LEU A 70 -11.53 -0.01 -2.73
C LEU A 70 -10.98 1.27 -3.39
N ILE A 71 -11.42 2.44 -2.94
CA ILE A 71 -10.96 3.74 -3.48
C ILE A 71 -9.48 3.98 -3.12
N ALA A 72 -9.14 3.91 -1.84
CA ALA A 72 -7.78 4.17 -1.36
C ALA A 72 -6.78 3.16 -1.93
N GLY A 73 -7.11 1.87 -1.91
CA GLY A 73 -6.27 0.82 -2.48
C GLY A 73 -6.04 1.02 -3.98
N SER A 74 -7.06 1.46 -4.73
CA SER A 74 -6.89 1.78 -6.16
C SER A 74 -6.02 3.02 -6.39
N VAL A 75 -6.27 4.12 -5.68
CA VAL A 75 -5.50 5.36 -5.84
C VAL A 75 -4.03 5.13 -5.48
N VAL A 76 -3.78 4.53 -4.32
CA VAL A 76 -2.42 4.19 -3.87
C VAL A 76 -1.79 3.18 -4.83
N GLY A 77 -2.51 2.14 -5.23
CA GLY A 77 -2.02 1.13 -6.17
C GLY A 77 -1.59 1.72 -7.51
N ILE A 78 -2.36 2.65 -8.08
CA ILE A 78 -1.98 3.35 -9.32
C ILE A 78 -0.70 4.17 -9.12
N GLY A 79 -0.60 4.90 -8.01
CA GLY A 79 0.61 5.63 -7.65
C GLY A 79 1.83 4.71 -7.55
N GLN A 80 1.69 3.55 -6.92
CA GLN A 80 2.74 2.56 -6.78
C GLN A 80 3.16 1.94 -8.12
N VAL A 81 2.21 1.70 -9.03
CA VAL A 81 2.53 1.23 -10.38
C VAL A 81 3.33 2.30 -11.14
N ALA A 82 2.93 3.57 -11.05
CA ALA A 82 3.69 4.66 -11.67
C ALA A 82 5.13 4.75 -11.12
N MET A 83 5.29 4.62 -9.79
CA MET A 83 6.60 4.58 -9.15
C MET A 83 7.43 3.36 -9.58
N LEU A 84 6.81 2.19 -9.73
CA LEU A 84 7.50 0.99 -10.18
C LEU A 84 7.98 1.14 -11.62
N VAL A 85 7.15 1.73 -12.48
CA VAL A 85 7.54 2.01 -13.87
C VAL A 85 8.74 2.95 -13.90
N ASP A 86 8.71 4.05 -13.14
CA ASP A 86 9.83 4.99 -13.02
C ASP A 86 11.11 4.33 -12.47
N GLY A 87 10.96 3.46 -11.47
CA GLY A 87 12.09 2.67 -10.95
C GLY A 87 12.64 1.65 -11.95
N LEU A 88 11.83 1.13 -12.87
CA LEU A 88 12.30 0.19 -13.89
C LEU A 88 12.95 0.89 -15.09
N THR A 89 12.57 2.13 -15.40
CA THR A 89 13.04 2.84 -16.60
C THR A 89 14.05 3.95 -16.31
N GLY A 90 13.90 4.67 -15.19
CA GLY A 90 14.70 5.85 -14.83
C GLY A 90 15.78 5.56 -13.79
N TYR A 91 15.48 4.77 -12.76
CA TYR A 91 16.43 4.47 -11.68
C TYR A 91 16.35 2.99 -11.24
N PRO A 92 17.03 2.07 -11.96
CA PRO A 92 16.93 0.62 -11.75
C PRO A 92 17.65 0.16 -10.48
N SER A 93 17.14 0.55 -9.32
CA SER A 93 17.49 -0.06 -8.03
C SER A 93 16.67 -1.34 -7.85
N ALA A 94 17.35 -2.49 -7.82
CA ALA A 94 16.71 -3.78 -7.60
C ALA A 94 15.91 -3.79 -6.28
N MET A 95 16.43 -3.12 -5.25
CA MET A 95 15.78 -3.02 -3.96
C MET A 95 14.52 -2.14 -4.01
N PHE A 96 14.61 -0.95 -4.62
CA PHE A 96 13.45 -0.09 -4.82
C PHE A 96 12.34 -0.81 -5.58
N ASN A 97 12.69 -1.44 -6.71
CA ASN A 97 11.73 -2.12 -7.58
C ASN A 97 11.07 -3.31 -6.88
N LEU A 98 11.81 -4.06 -6.06
CA LEU A 98 11.26 -5.18 -5.31
C LEU A 98 10.27 -4.71 -4.22
N MET A 99 10.60 -3.64 -3.48
CA MET A 99 9.72 -3.10 -2.43
C MET A 99 8.47 -2.44 -3.02
N THR A 100 8.63 -1.65 -4.07
CA THR A 100 7.52 -1.01 -4.79
C THR A 100 6.63 -2.09 -5.44
N GLY A 101 7.22 -3.11 -6.05
CA GLY A 101 6.49 -4.27 -6.60
C GLY A 101 5.70 -5.04 -5.55
N ALA A 102 6.28 -5.31 -4.38
CA ALA A 102 5.57 -5.93 -3.26
C ALA A 102 4.37 -5.07 -2.80
N THR A 103 4.55 -3.75 -2.77
CA THR A 103 3.49 -2.80 -2.41
C THR A 103 2.36 -2.81 -3.44
N VAL A 104 2.67 -2.88 -4.74
CA VAL A 104 1.65 -3.03 -5.80
C VAL A 104 0.81 -4.30 -5.57
N VAL A 105 1.46 -5.43 -5.30
CA VAL A 105 0.75 -6.70 -5.04
C VAL A 105 -0.14 -6.60 -3.80
N ALA A 106 0.34 -5.95 -2.74
CA ALA A 106 -0.44 -5.72 -1.53
C ALA A 106 -1.66 -4.84 -1.80
N MET A 107 -1.52 -3.75 -2.57
CA MET A 107 -2.62 -2.86 -2.95
C MET A 107 -3.67 -3.55 -3.81
N LEU A 108 -3.25 -4.34 -4.79
CA LEU A 108 -4.16 -5.17 -5.59
C LEU A 108 -4.93 -6.16 -4.72
N SER A 109 -4.27 -6.73 -3.70
CA SER A 109 -4.89 -7.63 -2.73
C SER A 109 -5.91 -6.91 -1.84
N VAL A 110 -5.64 -5.67 -1.41
CA VAL A 110 -6.60 -4.83 -0.67
C VAL A 110 -7.85 -4.60 -1.50
N VAL A 111 -7.70 -4.15 -2.75
CA VAL A 111 -8.81 -3.89 -3.67
C VAL A 111 -9.61 -5.16 -3.93
N TRP A 112 -8.94 -6.28 -4.19
CA TRP A 112 -9.59 -7.57 -4.43
C TRP A 112 -10.37 -8.07 -3.21
N LEU A 113 -9.80 -7.99 -2.01
CA LEU A 113 -10.48 -8.37 -0.77
C LEU A 113 -11.69 -7.47 -0.50
N ALA A 114 -11.55 -6.16 -0.66
CA ALA A 114 -12.65 -5.22 -0.50
C ALA A 114 -13.78 -5.52 -1.51
N TYR A 115 -13.44 -5.78 -2.77
CA TYR A 115 -14.42 -6.14 -3.80
C TYR A 115 -15.13 -7.47 -3.49
N ARG A 116 -14.37 -8.52 -3.16
CA ARG A 116 -14.91 -9.86 -2.90
C ARG A 116 -15.79 -9.90 -1.66
N TRP A 117 -15.43 -9.15 -0.62
CA TRP A 117 -16.24 -9.07 0.60
C TRP A 117 -17.67 -8.57 0.29
N GLY A 118 -17.83 -7.58 -0.60
CA GLY A 118 -19.14 -7.09 -1.02
C GLY A 118 -20.02 -8.14 -1.72
N LYS A 119 -19.43 -9.13 -2.40
CA LYS A 119 -20.17 -10.23 -3.05
C LYS A 119 -20.52 -11.37 -2.11
N SER A 120 -19.87 -11.48 -0.95
CA SER A 120 -20.15 -12.53 0.03
C SER A 120 -21.33 -12.18 0.96
N GLN A 121 -21.83 -10.94 0.90
CA GLN A 121 -22.95 -10.45 1.71
C GLN A 121 -24.20 -10.14 0.87
N ALA A 122 -24.13 -10.27 -0.46
CA ALA A 122 -25.24 -10.11 -1.40
C ALA A 122 -25.68 -11.49 -1.91
#